data_AF-R6EFC3-F1
#
_entry.id   AF-R6EFC3-F1
#
_cell.length_a   1.000
_cell.length_b   1.000
_cell.length_c   1.000
_cell.angle_alpha   90.00
_cell.angle_beta   90.00
_cell.angle_gamma   90.00
#
_symmetry.space_group_name_H-M   'P 1'
#
loop_
_entity.id
_entity.type
_entity.pdbx_description
1 polymer ?
#
loop_
_entity_poly.entity_id
_entity_poly.type
_entity_poly.pdbx_seq_one_letter_code
_entity_poly.pdbx_strand_id
1 'polypeptide(L)'
;MNKKIVRFSSLLLALLMVLSLCACGEEEKTYDYKSPIPTTTEEILTRFNDAMADAKKGNPGISYSIKQGASMSGEQKDKCENEYVKAAFKTVSKAITKESFSNDTAYGESTKDIFPTFGSEESPVLTNADIRSAYVMENKDDGTGATYIIVIKIYPEKNPNQKDSIYGKLYNIMDDKEILSHFDVVNSVVTVDSYSAQYGEGTIRATLRKDNNQLTELRLTRNVVVSTALTGVGTLADLGTVPFEFNYDATETYTVDWFDPATKDAK
;
A
#
# COMPACT_ATOMS: atom_id res chain seq x y z
N MET A 1 -4.62 63.46 -23.64
CA MET A 1 -3.98 62.65 -22.56
C MET A 1 -2.95 63.49 -21.83
N ASN A 2 -3.08 63.60 -20.51
CA ASN A 2 -2.30 64.54 -19.69
C ASN A 2 -0.86 64.01 -19.48
N LYS A 3 0.16 64.75 -19.96
CA LYS A 3 1.58 64.30 -19.99
C LYS A 3 2.16 63.97 -18.59
N LYS A 4 1.52 64.41 -17.50
CA LYS A 4 1.87 64.07 -16.12
C LYS A 4 1.43 62.67 -15.70
N ILE A 5 0.35 62.13 -16.27
CA ILE A 5 -0.18 60.80 -15.94
C ILE A 5 0.66 59.70 -16.61
N VAL A 6 1.13 59.94 -17.85
CA VAL A 6 1.95 58.96 -18.59
C VAL A 6 3.33 58.76 -17.96
N ARG A 7 3.93 59.81 -17.36
CA ARG A 7 5.22 59.69 -16.66
C ARG A 7 5.13 58.96 -15.31
N PHE A 8 4.00 59.08 -14.61
CA PHE A 8 3.78 58.35 -13.35
C PHE A 8 3.57 56.85 -13.60
N SER A 9 2.86 56.47 -14.67
CA SER A 9 2.66 55.06 -15.03
C SER A 9 3.95 54.37 -15.51
N SER A 10 4.86 55.08 -16.20
CA SER A 10 6.15 54.52 -16.63
C SER A 10 7.14 54.33 -15.48
N LEU A 11 7.14 55.24 -14.49
CA LEU A 11 7.97 55.12 -13.29
C LEU A 11 7.47 54.01 -12.36
N LEU A 12 6.15 53.83 -12.25
CA LEU A 12 5.56 52.73 -11.47
C LEU A 12 5.85 51.37 -12.10
N LEU A 13 5.81 51.26 -13.44
CA LEU A 13 6.19 50.03 -14.15
C LEU A 13 7.68 49.71 -14.02
N ALA A 14 8.56 50.72 -14.09
CA ALA A 14 9.99 50.52 -13.90
C ALA A 14 10.32 50.14 -12.44
N LEU A 15 9.62 50.71 -11.45
CA LEU A 15 9.79 50.35 -10.03
C LEU A 15 9.30 48.91 -9.75
N LEU A 16 8.19 48.48 -10.39
CA LEU A 16 7.69 47.10 -10.31
C LEU A 16 8.64 46.09 -10.97
N MET A 17 9.32 46.45 -12.05
CA MET A 17 10.34 45.59 -12.70
C MET A 17 11.66 45.52 -11.91
N VAL A 18 12.01 46.54 -11.11
CA VAL A 18 13.18 46.50 -10.22
C VAL A 18 12.87 45.74 -8.93
N LEU A 19 11.62 45.79 -8.43
CA LEU A 19 11.17 45.02 -7.28
C LEU A 19 11.01 43.52 -7.58
N SER A 20 10.79 43.11 -8.84
CA SER A 20 10.80 41.69 -9.23
C SER A 20 12.21 41.08 -9.31
N LEU A 21 13.27 41.91 -9.29
CA LEU A 21 14.68 41.45 -9.31
C LEU A 21 15.33 41.42 -7.91
N CYS A 22 14.62 41.88 -6.88
CA CYS A 22 15.03 41.80 -5.47
C CYS A 22 14.11 40.92 -4.63
N ALA A 23 13.23 40.13 -5.25
CA ALA A 23 12.77 38.90 -4.62
C ALA A 23 13.99 37.98 -4.55
N CYS A 24 14.70 38.03 -3.42
CA CYS A 24 15.59 36.94 -3.02
C CYS A 24 14.81 35.67 -3.28
N GLY A 25 15.26 34.90 -4.28
CA GLY A 25 14.79 33.54 -4.43
C GLY A 25 14.93 32.91 -3.07
N GLU A 26 13.84 32.32 -2.57
CA GLU A 26 14.03 31.24 -1.62
C GLU A 26 15.08 30.34 -2.28
N GLU A 27 16.22 30.18 -1.62
CA GLU A 27 17.19 29.20 -2.04
C GLU A 27 16.43 27.88 -2.09
N GLU A 28 16.05 27.47 -3.30
CA GLU A 28 15.51 26.15 -3.56
C GLU A 28 16.58 25.23 -3.00
N LYS A 29 16.31 24.61 -1.86
CA LYS A 29 17.27 23.74 -1.20
C LYS A 29 17.65 22.69 -2.24
N THR A 30 18.82 22.85 -2.83
CA THR A 30 19.42 21.87 -3.69
C THR A 30 19.80 20.73 -2.79
N TYR A 31 18.92 19.73 -2.72
CA TYR A 31 19.27 18.46 -2.12
C TYR A 31 20.33 17.85 -3.03
N ASP A 32 21.56 17.73 -2.51
CA ASP A 32 22.57 16.90 -3.15
C ASP A 32 22.06 15.45 -3.13
N TYR A 33 21.50 15.05 -4.27
CA TYR A 33 21.10 13.68 -4.51
C TYR A 33 22.34 12.80 -4.37
N LYS A 34 22.35 11.90 -3.37
CA LYS A 34 23.42 10.90 -3.27
C LYS A 34 23.41 9.94 -4.45
N SER A 35 22.28 9.83 -5.16
CA SER A 35 22.16 9.04 -6.38
C SER A 35 21.09 9.61 -7.32
N PRO A 36 21.28 9.53 -8.64
CA PRO A 36 20.23 9.88 -9.60
C PRO A 36 18.91 9.16 -9.29
N ILE A 37 17.80 9.86 -9.50
CA ILE A 37 16.46 9.26 -9.44
C ILE A 37 16.36 8.25 -10.59
N PRO A 38 15.92 7.00 -10.34
CA PRO A 38 15.83 5.99 -11.40
C PRO A 38 14.78 6.37 -12.45
N THR A 39 15.08 6.11 -13.72
CA THR A 39 14.25 6.54 -14.86
C THR A 39 13.73 5.39 -15.71
N THR A 40 14.41 4.25 -15.69
CA THR A 40 13.98 3.03 -16.38
C THR A 40 13.34 2.04 -15.41
N THR A 41 12.51 1.15 -15.94
CA THR A 41 11.87 0.09 -15.14
C THR A 41 12.88 -0.76 -14.36
N GLU A 42 14.02 -1.11 -14.99
CA GLU A 42 15.08 -1.92 -14.36
C GLU A 42 15.74 -1.17 -13.20
N GLU A 43 16.08 0.11 -13.38
CA GLU A 43 16.62 0.95 -12.32
C GLU A 43 15.63 1.14 -11.17
N ILE A 44 14.33 1.30 -11.48
CA ILE A 44 13.27 1.46 -10.49
C ILE A 44 13.11 0.19 -9.65
N LEU A 45 13.07 -0.98 -10.29
CA LEU A 45 13.00 -2.26 -9.59
C LEU A 45 14.23 -2.48 -8.71
N THR A 46 15.41 -2.17 -9.24
CA THR A 46 16.67 -2.27 -8.47
C THR A 46 16.61 -1.38 -7.25
N ARG A 47 16.24 -0.09 -7.41
CA ARG A 47 16.12 0.85 -6.31
C ARG A 47 15.09 0.43 -5.26
N PHE A 48 13.95 -0.13 -5.69
CA PHE A 48 12.95 -0.67 -4.78
C PHE A 48 13.48 -1.88 -3.99
N ASN A 49 14.04 -2.86 -4.69
CA ASN A 49 14.58 -4.08 -4.08
C ASN A 49 15.70 -3.75 -3.09
N ASP A 50 16.61 -2.84 -3.44
CA ASP A 50 17.69 -2.39 -2.57
C ASP A 50 17.15 -1.71 -1.30
N ALA A 51 16.18 -0.80 -1.44
CA ALA A 51 15.59 -0.11 -0.29
C ALA A 51 14.85 -1.07 0.66
N MET A 52 14.18 -2.09 0.11
CA MET A 52 13.54 -3.14 0.90
C MET A 52 14.56 -4.04 1.60
N ALA A 53 15.67 -4.38 0.91
CA ALA A 53 16.78 -5.14 1.48
C ALA A 53 17.49 -4.39 2.60
N ASP A 54 17.74 -3.10 2.40
CA ASP A 54 18.31 -2.22 3.42
C ASP A 54 17.39 -2.14 4.63
N ALA A 55 16.08 -1.97 4.45
CA ALA A 55 15.12 -1.95 5.55
C ALA A 55 15.09 -3.28 6.33
N LYS A 56 15.04 -4.44 5.63
CA LYS A 56 15.11 -5.76 6.29
C LYS A 56 16.41 -5.95 7.08
N LYS A 57 17.55 -5.57 6.50
CA LYS A 57 18.87 -5.76 7.12
C LYS A 57 19.14 -4.76 8.25
N GLY A 58 18.67 -3.53 8.09
CA GLY A 58 18.93 -2.42 9.00
C GLY A 58 18.05 -2.45 10.25
N ASN A 59 16.95 -3.22 10.25
CA ASN A 59 15.97 -3.27 11.33
C ASN A 59 15.58 -1.86 11.85
N PRO A 60 15.13 -0.94 10.97
CA PRO A 60 14.56 0.32 11.43
C PRO A 60 13.32 0.04 12.29
N GLY A 61 12.92 1.02 13.10
CA GLY A 61 11.60 0.94 13.74
C GLY A 61 10.51 0.96 12.67
N ILE A 62 9.54 0.04 12.74
CA ILE A 62 8.45 -0.03 11.76
C ILE A 62 7.12 0.06 12.48
N SER A 63 6.30 1.04 12.09
CA SER A 63 4.89 1.14 12.46
C SER A 63 4.03 0.64 11.30
N TYR A 64 3.30 -0.43 11.52
CA TYR A 64 2.44 -1.09 10.54
C TYR A 64 0.97 -0.79 10.81
N SER A 65 0.20 -0.56 9.75
CA SER A 65 -1.26 -0.47 9.82
C SER A 65 -1.94 -1.12 8.62
N ILE A 66 -3.07 -1.77 8.85
CA ILE A 66 -3.93 -2.35 7.81
C ILE A 66 -5.30 -1.69 7.86
N LYS A 67 -5.74 -1.19 6.72
CA LYS A 67 -7.12 -0.77 6.46
C LYS A 67 -7.74 -1.77 5.52
N GLN A 68 -8.82 -2.41 5.92
CA GLN A 68 -9.44 -3.48 5.17
C GLN A 68 -10.96 -3.34 5.14
N GLY A 69 -11.56 -3.82 4.07
CA GLY A 69 -13.01 -3.76 3.85
C GLY A 69 -13.47 -4.93 3.00
N ALA A 70 -14.67 -5.42 3.29
CA ALA A 70 -15.32 -6.43 2.48
C ALA A 70 -16.70 -5.92 2.06
N SER A 71 -17.02 -6.05 0.77
CA SER A 71 -18.30 -5.59 0.23
C SER A 71 -18.88 -6.54 -0.81
N MET A 72 -20.20 -6.67 -0.80
CA MET A 72 -20.96 -7.19 -1.94
C MET A 72 -21.40 -5.96 -2.75
N SER A 73 -20.56 -5.53 -3.68
CA SER A 73 -20.79 -4.34 -4.52
C SER A 73 -20.84 -4.73 -6.02
N GLY A 74 -21.27 -3.82 -6.89
CA GLY A 74 -21.33 -4.08 -8.34
C GLY A 74 -22.19 -5.29 -8.73
N GLU A 75 -21.77 -6.01 -9.77
CA GLU A 75 -22.46 -7.21 -10.29
C GLU A 75 -22.70 -8.30 -9.22
N GLN A 76 -21.92 -8.32 -8.13
CA GLN A 76 -22.05 -9.33 -7.07
C GLN A 76 -23.26 -9.11 -6.17
N LYS A 77 -23.65 -7.86 -5.95
CA LYS A 77 -24.89 -7.53 -5.24
C LYS A 77 -26.11 -8.02 -6.02
N ASP A 78 -26.06 -7.89 -7.34
CA ASP A 78 -27.15 -8.28 -8.25
C ASP A 78 -27.23 -9.81 -8.40
N LYS A 79 -26.10 -10.53 -8.26
CA LYS A 79 -26.05 -12.00 -8.26
C LYS A 79 -26.57 -12.63 -6.96
N CYS A 80 -26.59 -11.90 -5.84
CA CYS A 80 -27.01 -12.44 -4.55
C CYS A 80 -28.29 -11.79 -4.03
N GLU A 81 -29.44 -12.24 -4.51
CA GLU A 81 -30.75 -11.77 -4.06
C GLU A 81 -31.16 -12.35 -2.69
N ASN A 82 -30.52 -13.42 -2.22
CA ASN A 82 -30.92 -14.12 -1.01
C ASN A 82 -30.60 -13.31 0.28
N GLU A 83 -31.64 -12.95 1.03
CA GLU A 83 -31.53 -12.15 2.26
C GLU A 83 -30.75 -12.85 3.39
N TYR A 84 -30.80 -14.18 3.47
CA TYR A 84 -30.04 -14.94 4.47
C TYR A 84 -28.54 -14.92 4.17
N VAL A 85 -28.16 -15.00 2.89
CA VAL A 85 -26.77 -14.85 2.45
C VAL A 85 -26.24 -13.45 2.75
N LYS A 86 -27.04 -12.40 2.50
CA LYS A 86 -26.67 -11.02 2.86
C LYS A 86 -26.47 -10.85 4.38
N ALA A 87 -27.34 -11.45 5.19
CA ALA A 87 -27.22 -11.42 6.64
C ALA A 87 -25.97 -12.18 7.14
N ALA A 88 -25.72 -13.37 6.62
CA ALA A 88 -24.52 -14.14 6.92
C ALA A 88 -23.25 -13.39 6.51
N PHE A 89 -23.24 -12.77 5.32
CA PHE A 89 -22.12 -11.97 4.87
C PHE A 89 -21.81 -10.82 5.82
N LYS A 90 -22.81 -10.13 6.39
CA LYS A 90 -22.54 -9.06 7.37
C LYS A 90 -21.77 -9.56 8.60
N THR A 91 -21.99 -10.80 9.00
CA THR A 91 -21.25 -11.43 10.11
C THR A 91 -19.85 -11.86 9.67
N VAL A 92 -19.76 -12.55 8.53
CA VAL A 92 -18.48 -13.00 7.96
C VAL A 92 -17.58 -11.81 7.62
N SER A 93 -18.11 -10.75 7.02
CA SER A 93 -17.37 -9.55 6.66
C SER A 93 -16.69 -8.94 7.89
N LYS A 94 -17.40 -8.83 9.02
CA LYS A 94 -16.81 -8.38 10.29
C LYS A 94 -15.75 -9.34 10.85
N ALA A 95 -15.91 -10.64 10.63
CA ALA A 95 -14.91 -11.63 11.06
C ALA A 95 -13.63 -11.56 10.23
N ILE A 96 -13.75 -11.40 8.91
CA ILE A 96 -12.61 -11.27 7.99
C ILE A 96 -12.00 -9.85 7.98
N THR A 97 -12.76 -8.82 8.36
CA THR A 97 -12.26 -7.44 8.48
C THR A 97 -12.28 -6.97 9.94
N LYS A 98 -11.11 -6.96 10.59
CA LYS A 98 -10.85 -6.12 11.76
C LYS A 98 -10.84 -4.63 11.36
N GLU A 99 -11.49 -3.77 12.14
CA GLU A 99 -11.70 -2.34 11.81
C GLU A 99 -10.40 -1.53 11.68
N SER A 100 -9.31 -1.97 12.30
CA SER A 100 -7.94 -1.51 12.04
C SER A 100 -6.99 -2.43 12.80
N PHE A 101 -5.96 -2.93 12.13
CA PHE A 101 -4.86 -3.63 12.79
C PHE A 101 -3.63 -2.74 12.72
N SER A 102 -2.96 -2.53 13.85
CA SER A 102 -1.66 -1.87 13.89
C SER A 102 -0.71 -2.65 14.79
N ASN A 103 0.55 -2.70 14.38
CA ASN A 103 1.63 -3.29 15.15
C ASN A 103 2.89 -2.44 14.96
N ASP A 104 3.81 -2.48 15.90
CA ASP A 104 5.07 -1.74 15.82
C ASP A 104 6.26 -2.57 16.29
N THR A 105 7.44 -2.19 15.81
CA THR A 105 8.73 -2.72 16.23
C THR A 105 9.67 -1.55 16.50
N ALA A 106 10.49 -1.68 17.54
CA ALA A 106 11.53 -0.71 17.82
C ALA A 106 12.74 -0.92 16.89
N TYR A 107 13.59 0.10 16.77
CA TYR A 107 14.87 -0.02 16.05
C TYR A 107 15.70 -1.18 16.62
N GLY A 108 16.22 -2.03 15.74
CA GLY A 108 17.01 -3.21 16.07
C GLY A 108 16.21 -4.49 16.30
N GLU A 109 14.88 -4.41 16.41
CA GLU A 109 14.02 -5.59 16.53
C GLU A 109 13.78 -6.26 15.16
N SER A 110 13.48 -7.56 15.17
CA SER A 110 13.21 -8.29 13.93
C SER A 110 11.93 -7.80 13.27
N THR A 111 12.01 -7.56 11.97
CA THR A 111 10.88 -7.14 11.12
C THR A 111 10.24 -8.32 10.38
N LYS A 112 10.65 -9.56 10.69
CA LYS A 112 10.27 -10.81 10.01
C LYS A 112 8.76 -11.02 9.89
N ASP A 113 8.02 -10.73 10.95
CA ASP A 113 6.58 -11.05 11.06
C ASP A 113 5.67 -9.85 10.77
N ILE A 114 6.25 -8.71 10.44
CA ILE A 114 5.49 -7.49 10.13
C ILE A 114 5.80 -6.94 8.74
N PHE A 115 7.01 -7.10 8.21
CA PHE A 115 7.44 -6.46 6.98
C PHE A 115 7.52 -7.47 5.83
N PRO A 116 7.28 -7.08 4.56
CA PRO A 116 7.19 -7.97 3.40
C PRO A 116 8.23 -9.10 3.34
N THR A 117 7.83 -10.22 2.73
CA THR A 117 8.42 -11.57 2.91
C THR A 117 8.17 -12.08 4.33
N PHE A 118 6.89 -12.13 4.69
CA PHE A 118 6.43 -12.51 6.02
C PHE A 118 6.96 -13.89 6.43
N GLY A 119 7.44 -13.99 7.67
CA GLY A 119 8.05 -15.22 8.17
C GLY A 119 9.46 -15.48 7.62
N SER A 120 10.08 -14.52 6.92
CA SER A 120 11.45 -14.59 6.43
C SER A 120 12.28 -13.34 6.80
N GLU A 121 13.58 -13.58 6.99
CA GLU A 121 14.59 -12.51 7.13
C GLU A 121 15.04 -11.99 5.75
N GLU A 122 14.67 -12.69 4.67
CA GLU A 122 14.95 -12.26 3.31
C GLU A 122 14.04 -11.09 2.91
N SER A 123 14.55 -10.23 2.02
CA SER A 123 13.80 -9.12 1.44
C SER A 123 13.03 -9.54 0.19
N PRO A 124 11.90 -8.90 -0.11
CA PRO A 124 11.17 -9.22 -1.33
C PRO A 124 11.99 -8.79 -2.54
N VAL A 125 12.03 -9.66 -3.56
CA VAL A 125 12.65 -9.36 -4.84
C VAL A 125 11.59 -9.37 -5.93
N LEU A 126 11.33 -8.18 -6.49
CA LEU A 126 10.50 -8.01 -7.67
C LEU A 126 11.36 -7.98 -8.94
N THR A 127 10.86 -8.64 -9.96
CA THR A 127 11.46 -8.76 -11.29
C THR A 127 10.50 -8.20 -12.34
N ASN A 128 10.97 -8.04 -13.57
CA ASN A 128 10.11 -7.61 -14.69
C ASN A 128 8.92 -8.56 -14.93
N ALA A 129 9.03 -9.84 -14.56
CA ALA A 129 7.93 -10.80 -14.68
C ALA A 129 6.80 -10.55 -13.67
N ASP A 130 7.09 -9.88 -12.56
CA ASP A 130 6.13 -9.63 -11.49
C ASP A 130 5.28 -8.36 -11.76
N ILE A 131 5.70 -7.48 -12.69
CA ILE A 131 5.16 -6.11 -12.79
C ILE A 131 4.53 -5.78 -14.16
N ARG A 132 3.45 -4.99 -14.12
CA ARG A 132 2.82 -4.37 -15.30
C ARG A 132 3.48 -3.06 -15.69
N SER A 133 3.86 -2.26 -14.70
CA SER A 133 4.56 -0.99 -14.91
C SER A 133 5.24 -0.53 -13.62
N ALA A 134 6.26 0.32 -13.79
CA ALA A 134 6.92 1.02 -12.70
C ALA A 134 7.27 2.44 -13.15
N TYR A 135 7.13 3.41 -12.26
CA TYR A 135 7.48 4.81 -12.53
C TYR A 135 7.79 5.55 -11.22
N VAL A 136 8.46 6.69 -11.34
CA VAL A 136 8.77 7.56 -10.20
C VAL A 136 7.91 8.82 -10.26
N MET A 137 7.49 9.29 -9.10
CA MET A 137 6.86 10.59 -8.90
C MET A 137 7.64 11.38 -7.86
N GLU A 138 7.70 12.70 -8.00
CA GLU A 138 8.13 13.56 -6.90
C GLU A 138 7.11 13.50 -5.75
N ASN A 139 7.60 13.45 -4.51
CA ASN A 139 6.72 13.59 -3.36
C ASN A 139 6.46 15.08 -3.11
N LYS A 140 5.38 15.60 -3.68
CA LYS A 140 4.97 17.00 -3.47
C LYS A 140 4.32 17.22 -2.11
N ASP A 141 3.89 16.15 -1.45
CA ASP A 141 3.12 16.20 -0.21
C ASP A 141 4.01 16.37 1.03
N ASP A 142 5.31 16.10 0.92
CA ASP A 142 6.24 16.26 2.05
C ASP A 142 6.64 17.72 2.34
N GLY A 143 6.26 18.65 1.45
CA GLY A 143 6.53 20.10 1.57
C GLY A 143 8.02 20.49 1.59
N THR A 144 8.92 19.50 1.52
CA THR A 144 10.36 19.70 1.63
C THR A 144 11.07 19.37 0.32
N GLY A 145 10.45 18.57 -0.55
CA GLY A 145 11.06 18.02 -1.74
C GLY A 145 12.17 17.02 -1.43
N ALA A 146 12.27 16.53 -0.20
CA ALA A 146 13.36 15.68 0.29
C ALA A 146 13.15 14.19 -0.03
N THR A 147 11.95 13.81 -0.46
CA THR A 147 11.62 12.43 -0.83
C THR A 147 11.07 12.30 -2.25
N TYR A 148 11.10 11.09 -2.78
CA TYR A 148 10.46 10.71 -4.04
C TYR A 148 9.72 9.38 -3.86
N ILE A 149 8.75 9.11 -4.73
CA ILE A 149 7.86 7.95 -4.64
C ILE A 149 8.11 7.03 -5.84
N ILE A 150 8.50 5.79 -5.57
CA ILE A 150 8.44 4.71 -6.54
C ILE A 150 7.02 4.14 -6.52
N VAL A 151 6.39 4.06 -7.69
CA VAL A 151 5.10 3.39 -7.87
C VAL A 151 5.29 2.17 -8.77
N ILE A 152 4.90 1.00 -8.28
CA ILE A 152 4.96 -0.27 -9.02
C ILE A 152 3.56 -0.87 -9.05
N LYS A 153 3.12 -1.28 -10.25
CA LYS A 153 1.89 -2.05 -10.46
C LYS A 153 2.26 -3.50 -10.73
N ILE A 154 1.74 -4.43 -9.94
CA ILE A 154 2.00 -5.87 -10.08
C ILE A 154 0.91 -6.57 -10.88
N TYR A 155 1.25 -7.70 -11.51
CA TYR A 155 0.26 -8.50 -12.24
C TYR A 155 -0.80 -9.10 -11.31
N PRO A 156 -2.07 -9.23 -11.78
CA PRO A 156 -3.09 -10.01 -11.11
C PRO A 156 -2.68 -11.47 -10.91
N GLU A 157 -3.14 -12.08 -9.82
CA GLU A 157 -2.83 -13.48 -9.50
C GLU A 157 -4.07 -14.20 -8.97
N LYS A 158 -4.20 -15.48 -9.31
CA LYS A 158 -5.29 -16.33 -8.82
C LYS A 158 -4.75 -17.25 -7.73
N ASN A 159 -5.40 -17.27 -6.58
CA ASN A 159 -5.05 -18.09 -5.42
C ASN A 159 -3.54 -18.02 -5.09
N PRO A 160 -2.99 -16.82 -4.84
CA PRO A 160 -1.60 -16.68 -4.43
C PRO A 160 -1.36 -17.43 -3.12
N ASN A 161 -0.12 -17.84 -2.89
CA ASN A 161 0.32 -18.50 -1.67
C ASN A 161 1.54 -17.75 -1.06
N GLN A 162 1.83 -17.96 0.21
CA GLN A 162 2.88 -17.21 0.89
C GLN A 162 4.29 -17.34 0.26
N LYS A 163 4.60 -18.47 -0.40
CA LYS A 163 5.97 -18.83 -0.77
C LYS A 163 6.35 -18.48 -2.21
N ASP A 164 5.48 -18.81 -3.16
CA ASP A 164 5.82 -18.85 -4.59
C ASP A 164 4.99 -17.86 -5.43
N SER A 165 4.36 -16.86 -4.79
CA SER A 165 3.48 -15.89 -5.44
C SER A 165 3.99 -14.45 -5.36
N ILE A 166 3.55 -13.58 -6.27
CA ILE A 166 3.92 -12.15 -6.26
C ILE A 166 3.36 -11.51 -4.99
N TYR A 167 2.12 -11.86 -4.65
CA TYR A 167 1.45 -11.35 -3.45
C TYR A 167 2.08 -11.88 -2.16
N GLY A 168 2.57 -13.12 -2.13
CA GLY A 168 3.27 -13.71 -0.98
C GLY A 168 4.61 -13.01 -0.68
N LYS A 169 5.29 -12.46 -1.69
CA LYS A 169 6.47 -11.60 -1.46
C LYS A 169 6.11 -10.33 -0.68
N LEU A 170 4.89 -9.82 -0.82
CA LEU A 170 4.52 -8.47 -0.37
C LEU A 170 3.59 -8.46 0.84
N TYR A 171 2.79 -9.51 1.00
CA TYR A 171 1.69 -9.58 1.95
C TYR A 171 1.76 -10.86 2.77
N ASN A 172 1.16 -10.83 3.96
CA ASN A 172 0.85 -12.05 4.69
C ASN A 172 -0.38 -12.71 4.07
N ILE A 173 -0.16 -13.80 3.35
CA ILE A 173 -1.20 -14.62 2.74
C ILE A 173 -1.51 -15.75 3.71
N MET A 174 -2.66 -15.61 4.39
CA MET A 174 -3.20 -16.64 5.28
C MET A 174 -3.38 -17.95 4.53
N ASP A 175 -3.19 -19.07 5.23
CA ASP A 175 -3.43 -20.38 4.64
C ASP A 175 -4.94 -20.63 4.43
N ASP A 176 -5.26 -21.55 3.52
CA ASP A 176 -6.65 -21.83 3.14
C ASP A 176 -7.52 -22.26 4.33
N LYS A 177 -6.96 -22.96 5.33
CA LYS A 177 -7.72 -23.40 6.50
C LYS A 177 -8.01 -22.23 7.43
N GLU A 178 -7.05 -21.34 7.62
CA GLU A 178 -7.25 -20.11 8.38
C GLU A 178 -8.35 -19.27 7.72
N ILE A 179 -8.31 -19.08 6.40
CA ILE A 179 -9.35 -18.34 5.67
C ILE A 179 -10.72 -18.99 5.82
N LEU A 180 -10.81 -20.32 5.67
CA LEU A 180 -12.08 -21.03 5.83
C LEU A 180 -12.61 -20.96 7.27
N SER A 181 -11.73 -20.94 8.28
CA SER A 181 -12.15 -20.82 9.69
C SER A 181 -12.89 -19.51 10.00
N HIS A 182 -12.71 -18.47 9.19
CA HIS A 182 -13.46 -17.23 9.36
C HIS A 182 -14.96 -17.40 9.05
N PHE A 183 -15.33 -18.45 8.30
CA PHE A 183 -16.73 -18.81 8.07
C PHE A 183 -17.34 -19.62 9.22
N ASP A 184 -16.52 -20.11 10.17
CA ASP A 184 -17.03 -20.89 11.32
C ASP A 184 -17.97 -20.06 12.21
N VAL A 185 -17.86 -18.73 12.18
CA VAL A 185 -18.76 -17.81 12.90
C VAL A 185 -20.22 -17.92 12.45
N VAL A 186 -20.49 -18.51 11.30
CA VAL A 186 -21.83 -18.78 10.75
C VAL A 186 -22.09 -20.27 10.48
N ASN A 187 -21.25 -21.19 11.00
CA ASN A 187 -21.35 -22.62 10.71
C ASN A 187 -22.66 -23.29 11.15
N SER A 188 -23.38 -22.68 12.09
CA SER A 188 -24.69 -23.16 12.54
C SER A 188 -25.78 -23.03 11.48
N VAL A 189 -25.56 -22.21 10.44
CA VAL A 189 -26.54 -21.90 9.40
C VAL A 189 -26.02 -22.08 7.98
N VAL A 190 -24.71 -21.97 7.74
CA VAL A 190 -24.08 -22.24 6.44
C VAL A 190 -22.74 -22.94 6.60
N THR A 191 -22.37 -23.82 5.67
CA THR A 191 -21.01 -24.37 5.57
C THR A 191 -20.33 -23.93 4.29
N VAL A 192 -18.99 -23.88 4.35
CA VAL A 192 -18.11 -23.50 3.24
C VAL A 192 -16.98 -24.51 3.13
N ASP A 193 -16.93 -25.23 2.01
CA ASP A 193 -15.95 -26.31 1.82
C ASP A 193 -14.66 -25.84 1.14
N SER A 194 -14.74 -24.78 0.33
CA SER A 194 -13.62 -24.25 -0.45
C SER A 194 -13.88 -22.81 -0.86
N TYR A 195 -12.83 -22.11 -1.32
CA TYR A 195 -12.95 -20.78 -1.90
C TYR A 195 -11.96 -20.61 -3.06
N SER A 196 -12.17 -19.57 -3.86
CA SER A 196 -11.22 -19.06 -4.84
C SER A 196 -11.07 -17.57 -4.62
N ALA A 197 -9.84 -17.06 -4.73
CA ALA A 197 -9.51 -15.66 -4.63
C ALA A 197 -8.80 -15.18 -5.89
N GLN A 198 -9.38 -14.18 -6.56
CA GLN A 198 -8.77 -13.49 -7.68
C GLN A 198 -8.25 -12.14 -7.21
N TYR A 199 -6.94 -12.01 -7.10
CA TYR A 199 -6.28 -10.75 -6.79
C TYR A 199 -6.21 -9.92 -8.07
N GLY A 200 -6.65 -8.66 -8.00
CA GLY A 200 -6.63 -7.72 -9.12
C GLY A 200 -5.25 -7.12 -9.35
N GLU A 201 -5.16 -5.95 -9.99
CA GLU A 201 -3.87 -5.25 -10.09
C GLU A 201 -3.48 -4.66 -8.74
N GLY A 202 -2.36 -5.11 -8.17
CA GLY A 202 -1.81 -4.55 -6.93
C GLY A 202 -1.00 -3.28 -7.18
N THR A 203 -1.00 -2.37 -6.22
CA THR A 203 -0.19 -1.13 -6.27
C THR A 203 0.75 -1.06 -5.07
N ILE A 204 2.03 -0.84 -5.34
CA ILE A 204 3.09 -0.58 -4.37
C ILE A 204 3.48 0.88 -4.51
N ARG A 205 3.52 1.61 -3.40
CA ARG A 205 4.09 2.96 -3.31
C ARG A 205 5.18 2.95 -2.24
N ALA A 206 6.42 3.15 -2.64
CA ALA A 206 7.55 3.25 -1.73
C ALA A 206 8.08 4.68 -1.76
N THR A 207 8.03 5.36 -0.61
CA THR A 207 8.58 6.70 -0.43
C THR A 207 9.99 6.59 0.09
N LEU A 208 10.95 7.16 -0.64
CA LEU A 208 12.38 7.07 -0.34
C LEU A 208 12.95 8.49 -0.15
N ARG A 209 13.94 8.63 0.74
CA ARG A 209 14.70 9.87 0.86
C ARG A 209 15.64 10.07 -0.33
N LYS A 210 15.78 11.30 -0.82
CA LYS A 210 16.66 11.64 -1.94
C LYS A 210 18.16 11.67 -1.57
N ASP A 211 18.46 11.93 -0.30
CA ASP A 211 19.82 12.05 0.22
C ASP A 211 20.48 10.69 0.46
N ASN A 212 19.72 9.63 0.71
CA ASN A 212 20.30 8.33 1.03
C ASN A 212 19.51 7.10 0.57
N ASN A 213 18.38 7.30 -0.13
CA ASN A 213 17.49 6.25 -0.64
C ASN A 213 16.83 5.37 0.42
N GLN A 214 16.89 5.76 1.70
CA GLN A 214 16.22 5.03 2.75
C GLN A 214 14.70 5.08 2.56
N LEU A 215 14.06 3.92 2.68
CA LEU A 215 12.61 3.80 2.71
C LEU A 215 12.06 4.53 3.95
N THR A 216 11.10 5.43 3.77
CA THR A 216 10.39 6.11 4.87
C THR A 216 8.96 5.66 5.00
N GLU A 217 8.34 5.26 3.88
CA GLU A 217 6.99 4.71 3.87
C GLU A 217 6.86 3.66 2.78
N LEU A 218 6.19 2.55 3.10
CA LEU A 218 5.69 1.60 2.11
C LEU A 218 4.18 1.51 2.23
N ARG A 219 3.47 1.77 1.14
CA ARG A 219 2.03 1.52 1.03
C ARG A 219 1.75 0.46 -0.02
N LEU A 220 1.04 -0.57 0.37
CA LEU A 220 0.63 -1.68 -0.48
C LEU A 220 -0.89 -1.72 -0.56
N THR A 221 -1.46 -1.80 -1.77
CA THR A 221 -2.92 -1.88 -1.96
C THR A 221 -3.27 -3.08 -2.82
N ARG A 222 -4.25 -3.88 -2.37
CA ARG A 222 -4.80 -5.01 -3.09
C ARG A 222 -6.33 -4.99 -3.08
N ASN A 223 -6.92 -5.42 -4.20
CA ASN A 223 -8.32 -5.76 -4.31
C ASN A 223 -8.42 -7.25 -4.66
N VAL A 224 -9.39 -7.95 -4.08
CA VAL A 224 -9.56 -9.39 -4.23
C VAL A 224 -11.03 -9.69 -4.45
N VAL A 225 -11.35 -10.47 -5.47
CA VAL A 225 -12.67 -11.08 -5.63
C VAL A 225 -12.62 -12.47 -5.01
N VAL A 226 -13.40 -12.70 -3.97
CA VAL A 226 -13.50 -14.00 -3.30
C VAL A 226 -14.80 -14.66 -3.74
N SER A 227 -14.69 -15.83 -4.35
CA SER A 227 -15.83 -16.64 -4.82
C SER A 227 -15.85 -17.98 -4.07
N THR A 228 -17.02 -18.41 -3.64
CA THR A 228 -17.24 -19.67 -2.93
C THR A 228 -18.69 -20.16 -3.14
N ALA A 229 -19.04 -21.29 -2.55
CA ALA A 229 -20.40 -21.80 -2.46
C ALA A 229 -20.78 -21.97 -0.99
N LEU A 230 -21.94 -21.42 -0.62
CA LEU A 230 -22.52 -21.59 0.71
C LEU A 230 -23.54 -22.72 0.65
N THR A 231 -23.41 -23.71 1.54
CA THR A 231 -24.43 -24.74 1.72
C THR A 231 -25.20 -24.47 2.98
N GLY A 232 -26.52 -24.27 2.87
CA GLY A 232 -27.38 -24.05 4.02
C GLY A 232 -27.47 -25.29 4.92
N VAL A 233 -27.44 -25.07 6.23
CA VAL A 233 -27.60 -26.12 7.25
C VAL A 233 -28.61 -25.70 8.31
N GLY A 234 -29.09 -26.67 9.10
CA GLY A 234 -30.05 -26.40 10.18
C GLY A 234 -31.30 -25.69 9.66
N THR A 235 -31.59 -24.50 10.20
CA THR A 235 -32.75 -23.69 9.79
C THR A 235 -32.68 -23.17 8.36
N LEU A 236 -31.52 -23.25 7.70
CA LEU A 236 -31.32 -22.87 6.31
C LEU A 236 -31.09 -24.06 5.38
N ALA A 237 -31.38 -25.30 5.79
CA ALA A 237 -31.16 -26.48 4.94
C ALA A 237 -31.88 -26.37 3.57
N ASP A 238 -33.06 -25.75 3.54
CA ASP A 238 -33.85 -25.54 2.31
C ASP A 238 -33.19 -24.57 1.32
N LEU A 239 -32.18 -23.80 1.75
CA LEU A 239 -31.37 -22.95 0.86
C LEU A 239 -30.59 -23.80 -0.16
N GLY A 240 -30.24 -25.04 0.19
CA GLY A 240 -29.31 -25.85 -0.59
C GLY A 240 -27.94 -25.17 -0.73
N THR A 241 -27.26 -25.46 -1.83
CA THR A 241 -25.97 -24.85 -2.16
C THR A 241 -26.17 -23.68 -3.13
N VAL A 242 -25.68 -22.51 -2.75
CA VAL A 242 -25.79 -21.28 -3.55
C VAL A 242 -24.41 -20.64 -3.76
N PRO A 243 -24.14 -20.06 -4.94
CA PRO A 243 -22.90 -19.33 -5.17
C PRO A 243 -22.86 -18.07 -4.32
N PHE A 244 -21.68 -17.72 -3.84
CA PHE A 244 -21.43 -16.54 -3.03
C PHE A 244 -20.13 -15.87 -3.47
N GLU A 245 -20.18 -14.57 -3.71
CA GLU A 245 -19.03 -13.78 -4.13
C GLU A 245 -19.03 -12.43 -3.43
N PHE A 246 -17.85 -11.96 -3.04
CA PHE A 246 -17.65 -10.64 -2.46
C PHE A 246 -16.28 -10.06 -2.81
N ASN A 247 -16.16 -8.75 -2.74
CA ASN A 247 -14.89 -8.04 -2.88
C ASN A 247 -14.26 -7.85 -1.50
N TYR A 248 -12.95 -8.04 -1.42
CA TYR A 248 -12.11 -7.72 -0.28
C TYR A 248 -11.02 -6.75 -0.73
N ASP A 249 -10.93 -5.61 -0.05
CA ASP A 249 -9.93 -4.58 -0.32
C ASP A 249 -9.07 -4.38 0.91
N ALA A 250 -7.77 -4.27 0.72
CA ALA A 250 -6.83 -3.97 1.80
C ALA A 250 -5.77 -2.95 1.36
N THR A 251 -5.46 -2.03 2.25
CA THR A 251 -4.32 -1.13 2.18
C THR A 251 -3.47 -1.30 3.43
N GLU A 252 -2.24 -1.73 3.21
CA GLU A 252 -1.21 -1.88 4.23
C GLU A 252 -0.27 -0.66 4.15
N THR A 253 0.00 -0.02 5.27
CA THR A 253 0.92 1.12 5.36
C THR A 253 1.96 0.86 6.43
N TYR A 254 3.22 0.95 6.03
CA TYR A 254 4.40 0.83 6.88
C TYR A 254 5.09 2.19 6.93
N THR A 255 5.23 2.75 8.12
CA THR A 255 6.08 3.91 8.37
C THR A 255 7.40 3.43 8.95
N VAL A 256 8.51 3.92 8.41
CA VAL A 256 9.85 3.42 8.70
C VAL A 256 10.66 4.53 9.37
N ASP A 257 11.13 4.27 10.59
CA ASP A 257 11.97 5.16 11.39
C ASP A 257 13.41 4.61 11.51
N TRP A 258 14.35 5.34 10.90
CA TRP A 258 15.77 5.01 10.90
C TRP A 258 16.54 5.58 12.09
N PHE A 259 15.86 6.20 13.05
CA PHE A 259 16.51 6.75 14.24
C PHE A 259 17.06 5.63 15.13
N ASP A 260 18.39 5.53 15.20
CA ASP A 260 19.10 4.67 16.15
C ASP A 260 19.22 5.38 17.51
N PRO A 261 18.54 4.89 18.58
CA PRO A 261 18.62 5.49 19.90
C PRO A 261 20.04 5.55 20.47
N ALA A 262 20.95 4.65 20.07
CA ALA A 262 22.34 4.64 20.53
C ALA A 262 23.16 5.82 20.00
N THR A 263 22.70 6.47 18.93
CA THR A 263 23.37 7.65 18.35
C THR A 263 22.94 8.97 18.99
N LYS A 264 21.93 8.94 19.87
CA LYS A 264 21.33 10.12 20.50
C LYS A 264 22.29 10.90 21.39
N ASP A 265 23.24 10.20 22.03
CA ASP A 265 24.19 10.78 23.00
C ASP A 265 25.63 10.88 22.44
N ALA A 266 25.84 10.68 21.13
CA ALA A 266 27.16 10.72 20.50
C ALA A 266 27.63 12.14 20.10
N LYS A 267 27.13 13.20 20.76
CA LYS A 267 27.50 14.60 20.52
C LYS A 267 28.02 15.28 21.77
#